data_AF-A0A059F416-F1
#
_entry.id   AF-A0A059F416-F1
#
_cell.length_a   1.000
_cell.length_b   1.000
_cell.length_c   1.000
_cell.angle_alpha   90.00
_cell.angle_beta   90.00
_cell.angle_gamma   90.00
#
_symmetry.space_group_name_H-M   'P 1'
#
loop_
_entity.id
_entity.type
_entity.pdbx_description
1 polymer ?
#
loop_
_entity_poly.entity_id
_entity_poly.type
_entity_poly.pdbx_seq_one_letter_code
_entity_poly.pdbx_strand_id
1 'polypeptide(L)' 'MHHTIIHKYNFVDPVSGVHTQNVESFSNKLKIFIKEQRGCRFDKRDDFCQFFIFLEYFKTDAFFKFLELIKI' A
#
# COMPACT_ATOMS: atom_id res chain seq x y z
N MET A 1 -5.44 -11.36 -10.42
CA MET A 1 -4.72 -10.76 -11.56
C MET A 1 -3.92 -9.58 -11.05
N HIS A 2 -2.59 -9.55 -11.21
CA HIS A 2 -1.76 -8.38 -10.90
C HIS A 2 -1.59 -7.57 -12.18
N HIS A 3 -2.07 -6.33 -12.22
CA HIS A 3 -1.88 -5.45 -13.38
C HIS A 3 -0.51 -4.78 -13.29
N THR A 4 0.26 -4.83 -14.37
CA THR A 4 1.56 -4.18 -14.46
C THR A 4 1.40 -2.88 -15.24
N ILE A 5 1.58 -1.76 -14.55
CA ILE A 5 1.48 -0.42 -15.13
C ILE A 5 2.91 0.07 -15.42
N ILE A 6 3.19 0.46 -16.67
CA ILE A 6 4.52 0.89 -17.10
C ILE A 6 4.51 2.40 -17.43
N HIS A 7 5.08 3.21 -16.53
CA HIS A 7 5.20 4.67 -16.70
C HIS A 7 6.00 5.07 -17.94
N LYS A 8 6.97 4.25 -18.38
CA LYS A 8 7.84 4.56 -19.52
C LYS A 8 7.07 4.83 -20.81
N TYR A 9 5.94 4.17 -21.01
CA TYR A 9 5.18 4.22 -22.26
C TYR A 9 3.90 5.02 -22.15
N ASN A 10 3.26 5.03 -20.97
CA ASN A 10 1.97 5.66 -20.77
C ASN A 10 1.95 6.43 -19.44
N PHE A 11 1.57 7.71 -19.50
CA PHE A 11 1.36 8.56 -18.31
C PHE A 11 0.03 8.24 -17.59
N VAL A 12 -0.97 7.87 -18.39
CA VAL A 12 -2.24 7.28 -17.93
C VAL A 12 -2.32 5.91 -18.59
N ASP A 13 -2.52 4.87 -17.80
CA ASP A 13 -2.66 3.52 -18.34
C ASP A 13 -3.89 3.44 -19.25
N PRO A 14 -3.75 3.04 -20.53
CA PRO A 14 -4.84 3.09 -21.50
C PRO A 14 -5.95 2.06 -21.26
N VAL A 15 -5.69 1.04 -20.42
CA VAL A 15 -6.67 -0.01 -20.10
C VAL A 15 -7.48 0.35 -18.86
N SER A 16 -6.80 0.77 -17.79
CA SER A 16 -7.41 1.04 -16.49
C SER A 16 -7.72 2.52 -16.23
N GLY A 17 -7.20 3.43 -17.06
CA GLY A 17 -7.31 4.88 -16.84
C GLY A 17 -6.51 5.38 -15.63
N VAL A 18 -5.69 4.52 -15.01
CA VAL A 18 -4.94 4.86 -13.81
C VAL A 18 -3.75 5.74 -14.16
N HIS A 19 -3.63 6.86 -13.44
CA HIS A 19 -2.44 7.71 -13.51
C HIS A 19 -1.24 6.99 -12.91
N THR A 20 -0.19 6.80 -13.70
CA THR A 20 1.01 6.06 -13.28
C THR A 20 1.72 6.76 -12.12
N GLN A 21 1.65 8.10 -12.06
CA GLN A 21 2.14 8.90 -10.94
C GLN A 21 1.48 8.56 -9.59
N ASN A 22 0.17 8.26 -9.57
CA ASN A 22 -0.52 7.93 -8.34
C ASN A 22 -0.02 6.58 -7.79
N VAL A 23 0.22 5.63 -8.69
CA VAL A 23 0.78 4.30 -8.36
C VAL A 23 2.20 4.44 -7.84
N GLU A 24 3.03 5.27 -8.47
CA GLU A 24 4.39 5.54 -8.03
C GLU A 24 4.44 6.23 -6.66
N SER A 25 3.61 7.25 -6.47
CA SER A 25 3.48 7.94 -5.18
C SER A 25 3.08 6.97 -4.06
N PHE A 26 2.09 6.12 -4.31
CA PHE A 26 1.67 5.11 -3.35
C PHE A 26 2.76 4.07 -3.07
N SER A 27 3.47 3.60 -4.10
CA SER A 27 4.61 2.69 -3.95
C SER A 27 5.73 3.30 -3.10
N ASN A 28 6.01 4.59 -3.29
CA ASN A 28 7.01 5.31 -2.51
C ASN A 28 6.63 5.43 -1.03
N LYS A 29 5.35 5.73 -0.72
CA LYS A 29 4.85 5.73 0.66
C LYS A 29 5.04 4.36 1.32
N LEU A 30 4.65 3.28 0.65
CA LEU A 30 4.83 1.91 1.17
C LEU A 30 6.32 1.59 1.43
N LYS A 31 7.21 1.97 0.51
CA LYS A 31 8.66 1.79 0.69
C LYS A 31 9.20 2.55 1.90
N ILE A 32 8.75 3.78 2.11
CA ILE A 32 9.14 4.59 3.27
C ILE A 32 8.63 3.93 4.55
N PHE A 33 7.35 3.57 4.59
CA PHE A 33 6.74 2.89 5.74
C PHE A 33 7.53 1.65 6.15
N ILE A 34 7.86 0.76 5.22
CA ILE A 34 8.64 -0.46 5.49
C ILE A 34 10.05 -0.12 6.01
N LYS A 35 10.71 0.91 5.45
CA LYS A 35 12.04 1.35 5.90
C LYS A 35 12.01 1.91 7.32
N GLU A 36 10.92 2.56 7.71
CA GLU A 36 10.76 3.14 9.05
C GLU A 36 10.57 2.07 10.14
N GLN A 37 10.06 0.88 9.80
CA GLN A 37 9.92 -0.27 10.71
C GLN A 37 11.26 -0.99 11.00
N ARG A 38 12.37 -0.24 11.02
CA ARG A 38 13.78 -0.66 11.21
C ARG A 38 13.91 -2.03 11.91
N GLY A 39 14.35 -3.04 11.17
CA GLY A 39 14.48 -4.42 11.69
C GLY A 39 13.34 -5.37 11.32
N CYS A 40 12.41 -4.95 10.45
CA CYS A 40 11.46 -5.86 9.79
C CYS A 40 12.20 -7.07 9.21
N ARG A 41 11.92 -8.25 9.75
CA ARG A 41 12.41 -9.50 9.17
C ARG A 41 11.81 -9.67 7.78
N PHE A 42 12.60 -10.21 6.86
CA PHE A 42 12.19 -10.31 5.45
C PHE A 42 10.90 -11.13 5.27
N ASP A 43 10.73 -12.18 6.08
CA ASP A 43 9.56 -13.06 6.12
C ASP A 43 8.27 -12.38 6.62
N LYS A 44 8.37 -11.14 7.10
CA LYS A 44 7.22 -10.36 7.60
C LYS A 44 6.82 -9.20 6.70
N ARG A 45 7.47 -9.02 5.55
CA ARG A 45 7.17 -7.90 4.65
C ARG A 45 5.72 -7.89 4.18
N ASP A 46 5.13 -9.04 3.90
CA ASP A 46 3.74 -9.12 3.44
C ASP A 46 2.76 -8.65 4.52
N ASP A 47 3.01 -9.01 5.79
CA ASP A 47 2.24 -8.54 6.94
C ASP A 47 2.30 -7.00 7.04
N PHE A 48 3.48 -6.40 6.83
CA PHE A 48 3.64 -4.94 6.81
C PHE A 48 2.97 -4.27 5.61
N CYS A 49 2.99 -4.89 4.43
CA CYS A 49 2.26 -4.39 3.26
C CYS A 49 0.75 -4.38 3.53
N GLN A 50 0.20 -5.45 4.10
CA GLN A 50 -1.21 -5.53 4.45
C GLN A 50 -1.57 -4.51 5.52
N PHE A 51 -0.73 -4.36 6.55
CA PHE A 51 -0.95 -3.36 7.59
C PHE A 51 -0.88 -1.93 7.05
N PHE A 52 0.06 -1.62 6.16
CA PHE A 52 0.12 -0.33 5.48
C PHE A 52 -1.15 -0.04 4.68
N ILE A 53 -1.64 -1.01 3.91
CA ILE A 53 -2.88 -0.87 3.14
C ILE A 53 -4.06 -0.63 4.08
N PHE A 54 -4.13 -1.35 5.20
CA PHE A 54 -5.16 -1.16 6.21
C PHE A 54 -5.14 0.27 6.78
N LEU A 55 -3.97 0.78 7.14
CA LEU A 55 -3.79 2.15 7.63
C LEU A 55 -4.16 3.20 6.58
N GLU A 56 -3.72 3.07 5.32
CA GLU A 56 -4.05 4.03 4.27
C GLU A 56 -5.55 4.02 3.89
N TYR A 57 -6.20 2.85 3.99
CA TYR A 57 -7.61 2.70 3.65
C TYR A 57 -8.53 3.31 4.71
N PHE A 58 -8.28 3.01 5.99
CA PHE A 58 -9.11 3.49 7.10
C PHE A 58 -8.63 4.79 7.74
N LYS A 59 -7.38 5.20 7.48
CA LYS A 59 -6.78 6.45 7.95
C LYS A 59 -6.99 6.66 9.46
N THR A 60 -7.72 7.71 9.84
CA THR A 60 -8.01 8.06 11.23
C THR A 60 -8.87 7.01 11.95
N ASP A 61 -9.66 6.25 11.21
CA ASP A 61 -10.58 5.24 11.76
C ASP A 61 -9.90 3.88 11.92
N ALA A 62 -8.63 3.75 11.49
CA ALA A 62 -7.92 2.48 11.48
C ALA A 62 -7.90 1.81 12.87
N PHE A 63 -7.79 2.59 13.94
CA PHE A 63 -7.83 2.05 15.31
C PHE A 63 -9.18 1.39 15.63
N PHE A 64 -10.30 2.08 15.39
CA PHE A 64 -11.63 1.52 15.66
C PHE A 64 -11.91 0.31 14.77
N LYS A 65 -11.48 0.35 13.51
CA LYS A 65 -11.61 -0.77 12.59
C LYS A 65 -10.79 -1.98 13.01
N PHE A 66 -9.63 -1.74 13.60
CA PHE A 66 -8.81 -2.80 14.15
C PHE A 66 -9.49 -3.46 15.36
N LEU A 67 -10.10 -2.67 16.24
CA LEU A 67 -10.90 -3.19 17.37
C LEU A 67 -12.10 -4.02 16.90
N GLU A 68 -12.82 -3.56 15.87
CA GLU A 68 -13.93 -4.32 15.26
C GLU A 68 -13.48 -5.67 14.71
N LEU A 69 -12.25 -5.78 14.19
CA LEU A 69 -11.70 -7.03 13.66
C LEU A 69 -11.30 -8.02 14.76
N ILE A 70 -10.82 -7.53 15.91
CA ILE A 70 -10.37 -8.40 17.01
C ILE A 70 -11.54 -8.98 17.79
N LYS A 71 -12.71 -8.33 17.82
CA LYS A 71 -13.92 -8.74 18.56
C LYS A 71 -13.61 -9.43 19.89
N ILE A 72 -13.33 -8.61 20.91
CA ILE A 72 -13.94 -8.83 22.23
C ILE A 72 -15.42 -8.42 22.11
#